data_AF-F1Z6P7-F1
#
_entry.id   AF-F1Z6P7-F1
#
_cell.length_a   1.000
_cell.length_b   1.000
_cell.length_c   1.000
_cell.angle_alpha   90.00
_cell.angle_beta   90.00
_cell.angle_gamma   90.00
#
_symmetry.space_group_name_H-M   'P 1'
#
loop_
_entity.id
_entity.type
_entity.pdbx_description
1 polymer ?
#
loop_
_entity_poly.entity_id
_entity_poly.type
_entity_poly.pdbx_seq_one_letter_code
_entity_poly.pdbx_strand_id
1 'polypeptide(L)'
;MTKAEPAADTAAAAHGGETVLSLKGILLRGVVGIGIVAAIVVSGVAIYRNQRDQAGLPAAIAPAPHQTVAPSVDDVITGLETRLKTEPQDADGWRMLGWSYFQHERYAESADALRHATKLDPTNARTFSFLGEALVLASKKEGRMPREARAAFDKALKLDPKDARARYFRAVSWDLAGQHRRAIHAWFSLLKDTPADAPYAGDIRAVIRTVAARHHINVEKRLAEVQFAAPGSTPATDADKNAGPGAKGAAALIPAPSGEHMRAAEGLPQGKGAPGSESKSGDRAVPAAK
;
A
#
# COMPACT_ATOMS: atom_id res chain seq x y z
N MET A 1 10.23 -7.49 -83.39
CA MET A 1 11.05 -7.71 -82.18
C MET A 1 10.45 -6.84 -81.07
N THR A 2 9.53 -7.43 -80.29
CA THR A 2 9.67 -7.73 -78.83
C THR A 2 9.42 -6.48 -77.95
N LYS A 3 8.19 -6.33 -77.40
CA LYS A 3 7.81 -6.42 -75.94
C LYS A 3 8.25 -5.15 -75.15
N ALA A 4 7.47 -4.43 -74.32
CA ALA A 4 6.41 -4.77 -73.38
C ALA A 4 5.57 -3.51 -72.99
N GLU A 5 4.32 -3.73 -72.59
CA GLU A 5 3.48 -3.15 -71.52
C GLU A 5 3.76 -1.74 -70.91
N PRO A 6 2.71 -0.89 -70.70
CA PRO A 6 2.82 0.36 -69.94
C PRO A 6 2.26 0.22 -68.50
N ALA A 7 2.90 0.87 -67.53
CA ALA A 7 2.32 1.12 -66.21
C ALA A 7 2.93 2.37 -65.56
N ALA A 8 2.14 2.93 -64.65
CA ALA A 8 2.41 4.01 -63.70
C ALA A 8 2.27 5.44 -64.24
N ASP A 9 1.07 5.98 -64.02
CA ASP A 9 0.81 7.42 -64.01
C ASP A 9 1.21 7.97 -62.63
N THR A 10 2.21 8.85 -62.64
CA THR A 10 2.82 9.50 -61.49
C THR A 10 2.56 11.00 -61.53
N ALA A 11 2.12 11.52 -60.39
CA ALA A 11 2.63 12.72 -59.72
C ALA A 11 2.48 14.14 -60.34
N ALA A 12 2.20 15.06 -59.41
CA ALA A 12 2.65 16.46 -59.34
C ALA A 12 2.06 17.44 -60.38
N ALA A 13 1.07 18.27 -60.00
CA ALA A 13 1.22 19.54 -59.26
C ALA A 13 1.66 20.73 -60.13
N ALA A 14 0.76 21.72 -60.31
CA ALA A 14 1.09 23.16 -60.33
C ALA A 14 -0.18 24.04 -60.51
N HIS A 15 -0.36 24.96 -59.55
CA HIS A 15 -0.91 26.34 -59.63
C HIS A 15 -2.32 26.57 -60.23
N GLY A 16 -3.21 27.42 -59.69
CA GLY A 16 -3.14 28.47 -58.67
C GLY A 16 -4.24 29.51 -58.96
N GLY A 17 -4.84 30.10 -57.91
CA GLY A 17 -5.84 31.19 -57.96
C GLY A 17 -7.23 30.76 -57.46
N GLU A 18 -7.57 30.83 -56.17
CA GLU A 18 -8.11 32.00 -55.42
C GLU A 18 -9.38 32.58 -56.09
N THR A 19 -10.58 32.69 -55.49
CA THR A 19 -10.97 33.15 -54.15
C THR A 19 -12.42 32.77 -53.77
N VAL A 20 -12.57 32.25 -52.54
CA VAL A 20 -13.52 32.61 -51.44
C VAL A 20 -15.06 32.46 -51.59
N LEU A 21 -15.56 31.52 -50.78
CA LEU A 21 -16.94 31.26 -50.34
C LEU A 21 -17.62 32.45 -49.62
N SER A 22 -18.92 32.65 -49.88
CA SER A 22 -19.84 33.35 -48.98
C SER A 22 -20.92 32.37 -48.48
N LEU A 23 -20.78 31.92 -47.23
CA LEU A 23 -21.78 31.16 -46.48
C LEU A 23 -22.88 32.11 -45.99
N LYS A 24 -24.15 31.90 -46.39
CA LYS A 24 -25.33 32.25 -45.57
C LYS A 24 -26.68 31.69 -46.04
N GLY A 25 -26.75 30.76 -47.01
CA GLY A 25 -28.01 30.39 -47.66
C GLY A 25 -28.53 28.96 -47.51
N ILE A 26 -27.91 28.06 -46.73
CA ILE A 26 -28.26 26.61 -46.75
C ILE A 26 -28.64 26.07 -45.36
N LEU A 27 -29.38 26.84 -44.55
CA LEU A 27 -29.85 26.35 -43.24
C LEU A 27 -31.38 26.34 -43.05
N LEU A 28 -32.18 26.66 -44.06
CA LEU A 28 -33.64 26.80 -43.87
C LEU A 28 -34.51 25.79 -44.62
N ARG A 29 -33.96 24.66 -45.10
CA ARG A 29 -34.76 23.56 -45.69
C ARG A 29 -34.55 22.18 -45.08
N GLY A 30 -33.66 22.05 -44.08
CA GLY A 30 -33.41 20.78 -43.37
C GLY A 30 -34.24 20.55 -42.09
N VAL A 31 -34.91 21.58 -41.55
CA VAL A 31 -35.53 21.51 -40.20
C VAL A 31 -37.00 21.03 -40.23
N VAL A 32 -37.70 21.12 -41.37
CA VAL A 32 -39.13 20.73 -41.45
C VAL A 32 -39.33 19.22 -41.67
N GLY A 33 -38.36 18.51 -42.26
CA GLY A 33 -38.46 17.07 -42.53
C GLY A 33 -38.21 16.15 -41.33
N ILE A 34 -37.43 16.59 -40.33
CA ILE A 34 -37.07 15.77 -39.16
C ILE A 34 -38.18 15.81 -38.09
N GLY A 35 -38.94 16.90 -38.01
CA GLY A 35 -40.04 17.06 -37.04
C GLY A 35 -41.21 16.09 -37.26
N ILE A 36 -41.51 15.74 -38.51
CA ILE A 36 -42.66 14.86 -38.85
C ILE A 36 -42.35 13.39 -38.52
N VAL A 37 -41.11 12.93 -38.70
CA VAL A 37 -40.71 11.55 -38.37
C VAL A 37 -40.62 11.34 -36.85
N ALA A 38 -40.12 12.33 -36.10
CA ALA A 38 -40.08 12.25 -34.64
C ALA A 38 -41.50 12.23 -34.03
N ALA A 39 -42.45 12.98 -34.60
CA ALA A 39 -43.84 12.97 -34.13
C ALA A 39 -44.52 11.61 -34.37
N ILE A 40 -44.30 10.96 -35.51
CA ILE A 40 -44.87 9.62 -35.79
C ILE A 40 -44.31 8.55 -34.84
N VAL A 41 -43.01 8.61 -34.50
CA VAL A 41 -42.39 7.67 -33.56
C VAL A 41 -42.90 7.90 -32.13
N VAL A 42 -43.03 9.15 -31.68
CA VAL A 42 -43.56 9.46 -30.33
C VAL A 42 -45.04 9.11 -30.22
N SER A 43 -45.85 9.39 -31.24
CA SER A 43 -47.26 9.00 -31.29
C SER A 43 -47.42 7.47 -31.33
N GLY A 44 -46.56 6.76 -32.06
CA GLY A 44 -46.54 5.29 -32.08
C GLY A 44 -46.21 4.68 -30.71
N VAL A 45 -45.22 5.24 -30.00
CA VAL A 45 -44.85 4.78 -28.64
C VAL A 45 -45.95 5.08 -27.62
N ALA A 46 -46.65 6.21 -27.75
CA ALA A 46 -47.77 6.55 -26.86
C ALA A 46 -49.00 5.65 -27.10
N ILE A 47 -49.35 5.38 -28.36
CA ILE A 47 -50.46 4.47 -28.71
C ILE A 47 -50.13 3.04 -28.28
N TYR A 48 -48.89 2.59 -28.45
CA TYR A 48 -48.44 1.27 -28.01
C TYR A 48 -48.50 1.11 -26.48
N ARG A 49 -48.09 2.12 -25.71
CA ARG A 49 -48.16 2.10 -24.23
C ARG A 49 -49.61 2.12 -23.73
N ASN A 50 -50.45 2.97 -24.31
CA ASN A 50 -51.87 3.05 -23.94
C ASN A 50 -52.65 1.76 -24.27
N GLN A 51 -52.35 1.09 -25.40
CA GLN A 51 -52.92 -0.24 -25.70
C GLN A 51 -52.40 -1.34 -24.76
N ARG A 52 -51.12 -1.29 -24.36
CA ARG A 52 -50.53 -2.24 -23.40
C ARG A 52 -51.16 -2.13 -22.02
N ASP A 53 -51.43 -0.91 -21.56
CA ASP A 53 -52.06 -0.65 -20.27
C ASP A 53 -53.53 -1.10 -20.25
N GLN A 54 -54.24 -0.96 -21.38
CA GLN A 54 -55.62 -1.48 -21.54
C GLN A 54 -55.68 -3.01 -21.66
N ALA A 55 -54.61 -3.66 -22.11
CA ALA A 55 -54.56 -5.12 -22.30
C ALA A 55 -54.34 -5.91 -21.00
N GLY A 56 -54.12 -5.25 -19.84
CA GLY A 56 -54.03 -5.92 -18.54
C GLY A 56 -52.93 -6.98 -18.41
N LEU A 57 -51.94 -6.99 -19.30
CA LEU A 57 -50.86 -7.97 -19.31
C LEU A 57 -49.89 -7.69 -18.15
N PRO A 58 -49.62 -8.65 -17.26
CA PRO A 58 -48.72 -8.42 -16.13
C PRO A 58 -47.34 -7.98 -16.61
N ALA A 59 -46.79 -6.97 -15.95
CA ALA A 59 -45.43 -6.50 -16.22
C ALA A 59 -44.48 -7.71 -16.11
N ALA A 60 -43.72 -7.97 -17.17
CA ALA A 60 -42.64 -8.94 -17.12
C ALA A 60 -41.74 -8.58 -15.93
N ILE A 61 -41.58 -9.51 -15.00
CA ILE A 61 -40.69 -9.36 -13.85
C ILE A 61 -39.29 -9.19 -14.45
N ALA A 62 -38.82 -7.95 -14.54
CA ALA A 62 -37.42 -7.70 -14.79
C ALA A 62 -36.65 -8.40 -13.65
N PRO A 63 -35.63 -9.23 -13.94
CA PRO A 63 -34.79 -9.76 -12.88
C PRO A 63 -34.28 -8.56 -12.08
N ALA A 64 -34.46 -8.62 -10.76
CA ALA A 64 -34.02 -7.57 -9.86
C ALA A 64 -32.57 -7.20 -10.20
N PRO A 65 -32.19 -5.91 -10.18
CA PRO A 65 -30.82 -5.51 -10.44
C PRO A 65 -29.93 -6.34 -9.51
N HIS A 66 -29.02 -7.13 -10.09
CA HIS A 66 -28.01 -7.83 -9.32
C HIS A 66 -27.29 -6.76 -8.51
N GLN A 67 -27.51 -6.74 -7.20
CA GLN A 67 -26.70 -5.92 -6.31
C GLN A 67 -25.30 -6.48 -6.45
N THR A 68 -24.44 -5.79 -7.21
CA THR A 68 -23.01 -6.03 -7.15
C THR A 68 -22.56 -5.55 -5.78
N VAL A 69 -22.75 -6.40 -4.78
CA VAL A 69 -22.13 -6.25 -3.47
C VAL A 69 -20.63 -6.29 -3.74
N ALA A 70 -19.90 -5.24 -3.36
CA ALA A 70 -18.45 -5.29 -3.40
C ALA A 70 -18.00 -6.55 -2.63
N PRO A 71 -17.07 -7.36 -3.17
CA PRO A 71 -16.68 -8.61 -2.54
C PRO A 71 -16.26 -8.35 -1.09
N SER A 72 -16.74 -9.20 -0.17
CA SER A 72 -16.31 -9.10 1.22
C SER A 72 -14.82 -9.38 1.31
N VAL A 73 -14.16 -8.94 2.39
CA VAL A 73 -12.72 -9.22 2.51
C VAL A 73 -12.45 -10.71 2.67
N ASP A 74 -13.38 -11.47 3.24
CA ASP A 74 -13.31 -12.94 3.29
C ASP A 74 -13.39 -13.55 1.88
N ASP A 75 -14.18 -12.98 0.97
CA ASP A 75 -14.21 -13.39 -0.45
C ASP A 75 -12.88 -13.09 -1.14
N VAL A 76 -12.27 -11.93 -0.85
CA VAL A 76 -10.95 -11.54 -1.38
C VAL A 76 -9.87 -12.49 -0.89
N ILE A 77 -9.85 -12.81 0.40
CA ILE A 77 -8.92 -13.78 0.99
C ILE A 77 -9.11 -15.15 0.34
N THR A 78 -10.34 -15.65 0.26
CA THR A 78 -10.65 -16.97 -0.32
C THR A 78 -10.22 -17.05 -1.80
N GLY A 79 -10.45 -15.99 -2.56
CA GLY A 79 -10.01 -15.87 -3.95
C GLY A 79 -8.49 -15.91 -4.07
N LEU A 80 -7.79 -15.17 -3.21
CA LEU A 80 -6.33 -15.15 -3.17
C LEU A 80 -5.74 -16.52 -2.79
N GLU A 81 -6.27 -17.17 -1.77
CA GLU A 81 -5.83 -18.51 -1.37
C GLU A 81 -6.02 -19.52 -2.50
N THR A 82 -7.16 -19.47 -3.19
CA THR A 82 -7.45 -20.38 -4.31
C THR A 82 -6.46 -20.15 -5.45
N ARG A 83 -6.21 -18.89 -5.81
CA ARG A 83 -5.24 -18.54 -6.85
C ARG A 83 -3.82 -18.95 -6.47
N LEU A 84 -3.39 -18.73 -5.23
CA LEU A 84 -2.03 -19.04 -4.80
C LEU A 84 -1.77 -20.55 -4.66
N LYS A 85 -2.82 -21.38 -4.57
CA LYS A 85 -2.69 -22.84 -4.73
C LYS A 85 -2.28 -23.22 -6.14
N THR A 86 -2.78 -22.53 -7.16
CA THR A 86 -2.45 -22.80 -8.58
C THR A 86 -1.23 -22.00 -9.06
N GLU A 87 -0.97 -20.84 -8.46
CA GLU A 87 0.11 -19.92 -8.81
C GLU A 87 1.01 -19.63 -7.59
N PRO A 88 1.69 -20.64 -7.02
CA PRO A 88 2.44 -20.49 -5.77
C PRO A 88 3.70 -19.63 -5.88
N GLN A 89 4.14 -19.31 -7.09
CA GLN A 89 5.32 -18.48 -7.36
C GLN A 89 4.99 -16.99 -7.47
N ASP A 90 3.75 -16.58 -7.22
CA ASP A 90 3.35 -15.17 -7.25
C ASP A 90 3.67 -14.45 -5.92
N ALA A 91 4.86 -13.85 -5.85
CA ALA A 91 5.29 -13.06 -4.70
C ALA A 91 4.30 -11.92 -4.37
N ASP A 92 3.71 -11.30 -5.38
CA ASP A 92 2.79 -10.16 -5.22
C ASP A 92 1.46 -10.61 -4.65
N GLY A 93 0.94 -11.74 -5.14
CA GLY A 93 -0.24 -12.39 -4.59
C GLY A 93 -0.06 -12.79 -3.12
N TRP A 94 1.09 -13.36 -2.75
CA TRP A 94 1.41 -13.67 -1.36
C TRP A 94 1.50 -12.42 -0.48
N ARG A 95 2.02 -11.30 -0.99
CA ARG A 95 2.02 -10.01 -0.26
C ARG A 95 0.59 -9.50 -0.05
N MET A 96 -0.24 -9.59 -1.07
CA MET A 96 -1.63 -9.14 -0.99
C MET A 96 -2.44 -10.00 -0.01
N LEU A 97 -2.27 -11.32 -0.03
CA LEU A 97 -2.87 -12.22 0.96
C LEU A 97 -2.40 -11.87 2.38
N GLY A 98 -1.10 -11.63 2.55
CA GLY A 98 -0.54 -11.20 3.83
C GLY A 98 -1.12 -9.88 4.33
N TRP A 99 -1.30 -8.90 3.45
CA TRP A 99 -2.00 -7.65 3.77
C TRP A 99 -3.45 -7.90 4.16
N SER A 100 -4.18 -8.74 3.41
CA SER A 100 -5.60 -9.00 3.66
C SER A 100 -5.81 -9.65 5.02
N TYR A 101 -4.94 -10.60 5.39
CA TYR A 101 -4.94 -11.16 6.73
C TYR A 101 -4.62 -10.12 7.81
N PHE A 102 -3.62 -9.28 7.56
CA PHE A 102 -3.20 -8.27 8.52
C PHE A 102 -4.36 -7.34 8.91
N GLN A 103 -5.12 -6.88 7.93
CA GLN A 103 -6.18 -5.88 8.11
C GLN A 103 -7.41 -6.43 8.83
N HIS A 104 -7.51 -7.76 8.93
CA HIS A 104 -8.53 -8.46 9.70
C HIS A 104 -7.95 -9.03 11.00
N GLU A 105 -6.80 -8.50 11.45
CA GLU A 105 -6.12 -8.89 12.69
C GLU A 105 -5.69 -10.37 12.73
N ARG A 106 -5.68 -11.04 11.57
CA ARG A 106 -5.22 -12.42 11.38
C ARG A 106 -3.70 -12.44 11.22
N TYR A 107 -3.00 -11.95 12.24
CA TYR A 107 -1.56 -11.66 12.17
C TYR A 107 -0.70 -12.90 11.97
N ALA A 108 -1.13 -14.07 12.46
CA ALA A 108 -0.41 -15.33 12.28
C ALA A 108 -0.44 -15.77 10.81
N GLU A 109 -1.63 -15.80 10.19
CA GLU A 109 -1.78 -16.11 8.77
C GLU A 109 -1.12 -15.05 7.88
N SER A 110 -1.15 -13.78 8.28
CA SER A 110 -0.41 -12.70 7.62
C SER A 110 1.09 -12.99 7.59
N ALA A 111 1.67 -13.37 8.73
CA ALA A 111 3.09 -13.71 8.81
C ALA A 111 3.43 -14.92 7.92
N ASP A 112 2.57 -15.94 7.84
CA ASP A 112 2.78 -17.08 6.95
C ASP A 112 2.78 -16.68 5.47
N ALA A 113 1.79 -15.91 5.03
CA ALA A 113 1.74 -15.41 3.64
C ALA A 113 2.95 -14.52 3.32
N LEU A 114 3.36 -13.63 4.23
CA LEU A 114 4.54 -12.77 4.05
C LEU A 114 5.85 -13.55 4.08
N ARG A 115 5.96 -14.66 4.82
CA ARG A 115 7.11 -15.59 4.71
C ARG A 115 7.21 -16.20 3.31
N HIS A 116 6.09 -16.55 2.69
CA HIS A 116 6.11 -17.01 1.29
C HIS A 116 6.58 -15.90 0.36
N ALA A 117 6.03 -14.69 0.48
CA ALA A 117 6.43 -13.54 -0.32
C ALA A 117 7.94 -13.23 -0.21
N THR A 118 8.50 -13.21 1.01
CA THR A 118 9.93 -12.91 1.23
C THR A 118 10.88 -13.98 0.71
N LYS A 119 10.43 -15.24 0.58
CA LYS A 119 11.22 -16.30 -0.06
C LYS A 119 11.27 -16.13 -1.57
N LEU A 120 10.17 -15.69 -2.18
CA LEU A 120 10.04 -15.49 -3.62
C LEU A 120 10.71 -14.18 -4.07
N ASP A 121 10.60 -13.12 -3.25
CA ASP A 121 11.30 -11.85 -3.46
C ASP A 121 12.15 -11.49 -2.21
N PRO A 122 13.42 -11.94 -2.17
CA PRO A 122 14.32 -11.69 -1.04
C PRO A 122 14.95 -10.29 -1.04
N THR A 123 14.55 -9.42 -1.97
CA THR A 123 15.12 -8.08 -2.17
C THR A 123 14.16 -6.95 -1.75
N ASN A 124 12.90 -7.27 -1.47
CA ASN A 124 11.91 -6.29 -1.07
C ASN A 124 11.95 -5.97 0.43
N ALA A 125 12.59 -4.85 0.78
CA ALA A 125 12.72 -4.39 2.15
C ALA A 125 11.37 -4.24 2.87
N ARG A 126 10.34 -3.73 2.15
CA ARG A 126 9.02 -3.44 2.70
C ARG A 126 8.27 -4.71 3.09
N THR A 127 8.42 -5.79 2.31
CA THR A 127 7.85 -7.09 2.65
C THR A 127 8.49 -7.66 3.91
N PHE A 128 9.81 -7.53 4.07
CA PHE A 128 10.49 -7.95 5.31
C PHE A 128 10.06 -7.12 6.52
N SER A 129 9.95 -5.80 6.39
CA SER A 129 9.51 -4.96 7.50
C SER A 129 8.05 -5.27 7.89
N PHE A 130 7.19 -5.55 6.91
CA PHE A 130 5.81 -5.93 7.17
C PHE A 130 5.68 -7.32 7.79
N LEU A 131 6.48 -8.30 7.35
CA LEU A 131 6.58 -9.60 8.00
C LEU A 131 6.96 -9.44 9.48
N GLY A 132 7.94 -8.58 9.76
CA GLY A 132 8.37 -8.28 11.13
C GLY A 132 7.22 -7.79 11.99
N GLU A 133 6.43 -6.83 11.49
CA GLU A 133 5.27 -6.28 12.20
C GLU A 133 4.19 -7.33 12.47
N ALA A 134 3.83 -8.12 11.45
CA ALA A 134 2.87 -9.22 11.61
C ALA A 134 3.33 -10.22 12.68
N LEU A 135 4.62 -10.55 12.72
CA LEU A 135 5.20 -11.44 13.72
C LEU A 135 5.18 -10.86 15.14
N VAL A 136 5.33 -9.53 15.29
CA VAL A 136 5.20 -8.85 16.58
C VAL A 136 3.76 -8.97 17.08
N LEU A 137 2.78 -8.63 16.25
CA LEU A 137 1.37 -8.63 16.62
C LEU A 137 0.80 -10.05 16.81
N ALA A 138 1.31 -11.04 16.07
CA ALA A 138 0.99 -12.45 16.30
C ALA A 138 1.60 -13.01 17.60
N SER A 139 2.56 -12.31 18.22
CA SER A 139 3.27 -12.83 19.37
C SER A 139 2.47 -12.71 20.65
N LYS A 140 2.32 -13.83 21.36
CA LYS A 140 1.80 -13.87 22.73
C LYS A 140 2.89 -13.62 23.79
N LYS A 141 4.14 -13.42 23.37
CA LYS A 141 5.28 -13.28 24.30
C LYS A 141 5.42 -11.84 24.74
N GLU A 142 5.01 -11.57 25.96
CA GLU A 142 5.16 -10.29 26.60
C GLU A 142 6.64 -9.89 26.74
N GLY A 143 6.92 -8.61 26.51
CA GLY A 143 8.17 -7.98 26.91
C GLY A 143 9.38 -8.26 26.06
N ARG A 144 9.24 -9.02 24.97
CA ARG A 144 10.38 -9.36 24.10
C ARG A 144 9.97 -9.41 22.64
N MET A 145 10.76 -8.75 21.80
CA MET A 145 10.68 -8.86 20.35
C MET A 145 10.90 -10.32 19.91
N PRO A 146 9.99 -10.93 19.12
CA PRO A 146 10.22 -12.24 18.55
C PRO A 146 11.53 -12.28 17.75
N ARG A 147 12.29 -13.37 17.84
CA ARG A 147 13.59 -13.50 17.15
C ARG A 147 13.43 -13.35 15.64
N GLU A 148 12.39 -13.95 15.08
CA GLU A 148 12.12 -13.88 13.65
C GLU A 148 11.69 -12.47 13.23
N ALA A 149 10.85 -11.79 14.02
CA ALA A 149 10.49 -10.40 13.77
C ALA A 149 11.73 -9.50 13.70
N ARG A 150 12.63 -9.64 14.68
CA ARG A 150 13.91 -8.93 14.70
C ARG A 150 14.75 -9.23 13.45
N ALA A 151 14.86 -10.49 13.06
CA ALA A 151 15.59 -10.88 11.86
C ALA A 151 14.99 -10.28 10.59
N ALA A 152 13.66 -10.20 10.49
CA ALA A 152 12.97 -9.58 9.38
C ALA A 152 13.24 -8.06 9.32
N PHE A 153 13.16 -7.34 10.45
CA PHE A 153 13.53 -5.92 10.49
C PHE A 153 15.02 -5.68 10.17
N ASP A 154 15.93 -6.52 10.67
CA ASP A 154 17.35 -6.43 10.36
C ASP A 154 17.61 -6.67 8.85
N LYS A 155 16.86 -7.58 8.21
CA LYS A 155 16.94 -7.80 6.77
C LYS A 155 16.37 -6.61 6.00
N ALA A 156 15.23 -6.05 6.42
CA ALA A 156 14.66 -4.85 5.82
C ALA A 156 15.65 -3.68 5.85
N LEU A 157 16.30 -3.42 7.00
CA LEU A 157 17.27 -2.33 7.14
C LEU A 157 18.59 -2.55 6.39
N LYS A 158 18.94 -3.81 6.09
CA LYS A 158 20.07 -4.12 5.19
C LYS A 158 19.74 -3.81 3.73
N LEU A 159 18.49 -4.01 3.34
CA LEU A 159 18.01 -3.74 1.98
C LEU A 159 17.70 -2.25 1.77
N ASP A 160 17.03 -1.62 2.74
CA ASP A 160 16.72 -0.20 2.78
C ASP A 160 16.94 0.36 4.20
N PRO A 161 18.06 1.05 4.46
CA PRO A 161 18.34 1.69 5.74
C PRO A 161 17.33 2.77 6.15
N LYS A 162 16.50 3.26 5.22
CA LYS A 162 15.49 4.30 5.45
C LYS A 162 14.09 3.74 5.69
N ASP A 163 13.87 2.43 5.65
CA ASP A 163 12.55 1.82 5.91
C ASP A 163 12.03 2.23 7.30
N ALA A 164 10.99 3.07 7.31
CA ALA A 164 10.46 3.69 8.52
C ALA A 164 9.91 2.66 9.52
N ARG A 165 9.24 1.61 9.02
CA ARG A 165 8.67 0.53 9.84
C ARG A 165 9.78 -0.21 10.57
N ALA A 166 10.80 -0.65 9.86
CA ALA A 166 11.91 -1.39 10.45
C ALA A 166 12.75 -0.52 11.40
N ARG A 167 12.94 0.77 11.10
CA ARG A 167 13.60 1.72 12.02
C ARG A 167 12.81 1.87 13.33
N TYR A 168 11.49 2.00 13.23
CA TYR A 168 10.59 2.09 14.38
C TYR A 168 10.68 0.85 15.26
N PHE A 169 10.46 -0.34 14.69
CA PHE A 169 10.45 -1.59 15.46
C PHE A 169 11.83 -1.99 15.98
N ARG A 170 12.92 -1.58 15.32
CA ARG A 170 14.26 -1.74 15.89
C ARG A 170 14.43 -0.91 17.17
N ALA A 171 13.90 0.30 17.21
CA ALA A 171 13.90 1.12 18.43
C ALA A 171 13.01 0.51 19.53
N VAL A 172 11.83 -0.02 19.18
CA VAL A 172 11.01 -0.83 20.11
C VAL A 172 11.82 -2.00 20.69
N SER A 173 12.60 -2.71 19.87
CA SER A 173 13.42 -3.82 20.36
C SER A 173 14.49 -3.39 21.38
N TRP A 174 15.01 -2.15 21.27
CA TRP A 174 15.93 -1.60 22.25
C TRP A 174 15.22 -1.19 23.53
N ASP A 175 14.02 -0.62 23.43
CA ASP A 175 13.19 -0.27 24.59
C ASP A 175 12.85 -1.51 25.41
N LEU A 176 12.36 -2.57 24.76
CA LEU A 176 12.08 -3.88 25.37
C LEU A 176 13.32 -4.53 26.00
N ALA A 177 14.51 -4.16 25.54
CA ALA A 177 15.78 -4.63 26.09
C ALA A 177 16.35 -3.72 27.19
N GLY A 178 15.57 -2.76 27.70
CA GLY A 178 15.99 -1.81 28.74
C GLY A 178 16.87 -0.66 28.25
N GLN A 179 17.15 -0.57 26.94
CA GLN A 179 17.99 0.47 26.34
C GLN A 179 17.16 1.71 25.97
N HIS A 180 16.37 2.23 26.91
CA HIS A 180 15.37 3.29 26.69
C HIS A 180 15.95 4.57 26.06
N ARG A 181 17.11 5.05 26.54
CA ARG A 181 17.79 6.22 25.95
C ARG A 181 18.18 6.01 24.49
N ARG A 182 18.61 4.79 24.15
CA ARG A 182 18.98 4.41 22.78
C ARG A 182 17.74 4.34 21.88
N ALA A 183 16.65 3.75 22.38
CA ALA A 183 15.37 3.71 21.68
C ALA A 183 14.85 5.12 21.39
N ILE A 184 14.81 6.00 22.39
CA ILE A 184 14.42 7.41 22.25
C ILE A 184 15.29 8.12 21.20
N HIS A 185 16.62 7.97 21.28
CA HIS A 185 17.51 8.57 20.28
C HIS A 185 17.20 8.11 18.86
N ALA A 186 16.91 6.82 18.67
CA ALA A 186 16.59 6.25 17.37
C ALA A 186 15.23 6.73 16.85
N TRP A 187 14.20 6.82 17.69
CA TRP A 187 12.91 7.40 17.31
C TRP A 187 13.04 8.88 16.94
N PHE A 188 13.87 9.66 17.63
CA PHE A 188 14.16 11.03 17.22
C PHE A 188 14.85 11.10 15.85
N SER A 189 15.78 10.20 15.56
CA SER A 189 16.41 10.11 14.24
C SER A 189 15.39 9.75 13.15
N LEU A 190 14.49 8.81 13.43
CA LEU A 190 13.38 8.49 12.53
C LEU A 190 12.46 9.70 12.32
N LEU A 191 12.08 10.39 13.39
CA LEU A 191 11.19 11.55 13.34
C LEU A 191 11.78 12.70 12.50
N LYS A 192 13.09 12.94 12.60
CA LYS A 192 13.79 13.95 11.78
C LYS A 192 13.68 13.67 10.28
N ASP A 193 13.74 12.41 9.89
CA ASP A 193 13.65 11.98 8.50
C ASP A 193 12.20 11.78 8.04
N THR A 194 11.23 11.91 8.95
CA THR A 194 9.81 11.71 8.68
C THR A 194 9.18 13.04 8.22
N PRO A 195 8.42 13.07 7.12
CA PRO A 195 7.63 14.23 6.72
C PRO A 195 6.64 14.64 7.80
N ALA A 196 6.42 15.95 7.96
CA ALA A 196 5.52 16.47 8.99
C ALA A 196 4.08 15.93 8.88
N ASP A 197 3.65 15.65 7.65
CA ASP A 197 2.32 15.16 7.25
C ASP A 197 2.22 13.62 7.23
N ALA A 198 3.29 12.90 7.56
CA ALA A 198 3.24 11.44 7.63
C ALA A 198 2.25 10.99 8.72
N PRO A 199 1.32 10.05 8.42
CA PRO A 199 0.28 9.63 9.37
C PRO A 199 0.81 9.15 10.72
N TYR A 200 2.03 8.60 10.75
CA TYR A 200 2.68 8.03 11.93
C TYR A 200 3.62 9.00 12.67
N ALA A 201 3.81 10.24 12.19
CA ALA A 201 4.69 11.22 12.84
C ALA A 201 4.17 11.65 14.23
N GLY A 202 2.84 11.63 14.41
CA GLY A 202 2.20 11.83 15.72
C GLY A 202 2.56 10.72 16.70
N ASP A 203 2.45 9.46 16.28
CA ASP A 203 2.70 8.30 17.12
C ASP A 203 4.17 8.18 17.53
N ILE A 204 5.12 8.54 16.65
CA ILE A 204 6.55 8.59 17.03
C ILE A 204 6.78 9.62 18.16
N ARG A 205 6.12 10.78 18.12
CA ARG A 205 6.22 11.77 19.21
C ARG A 205 5.58 11.27 20.49
N ALA A 206 4.44 10.58 20.38
CA ALA A 206 3.75 10.00 21.52
C ALA A 206 4.63 8.95 22.21
N VAL A 207 5.18 7.98 21.49
CA VAL A 207 6.03 6.93 22.08
C VAL A 207 7.29 7.51 22.73
N ILE A 208 7.91 8.54 22.12
CA ILE A 208 9.05 9.24 22.72
C ILE A 208 8.64 9.81 24.09
N ARG A 209 7.50 10.50 24.18
CA ARG A 209 7.02 11.07 25.46
C ARG A 209 6.67 10.00 26.47
N THR A 210 5.95 8.95 26.07
CA THR A 210 5.56 7.89 27.00
C THR A 210 6.77 7.19 27.62
N VAL A 211 7.72 6.76 26.78
CA VAL A 211 8.92 6.07 27.26
C VAL A 211 9.80 7.03 28.07
N ALA A 212 9.93 8.28 27.64
CA ALA A 212 10.68 9.29 28.38
C ALA A 212 10.09 9.57 29.77
N ALA A 213 8.76 9.73 29.87
CA ALA A 213 8.06 9.94 31.13
C ALA A 213 8.21 8.74 32.07
N ARG A 214 8.02 7.52 31.55
CA ARG A 214 8.17 6.25 32.30
C ARG A 214 9.57 6.09 32.91
N HIS A 215 10.59 6.63 32.26
CA HIS A 215 11.99 6.47 32.66
C HIS A 215 12.66 7.78 33.10
N HIS A 216 11.87 8.82 33.40
CA HIS A 216 12.34 10.12 33.89
C HIS A 216 13.42 10.79 32.99
N ILE A 217 13.24 10.70 31.68
CA ILE A 217 14.13 11.31 30.68
C ILE A 217 13.49 12.62 30.19
N ASN A 218 14.21 13.74 30.22
CA ASN A 218 13.70 15.01 29.69
C ASN A 218 13.84 15.02 28.15
N VAL A 219 12.72 15.14 27.44
CA VAL A 219 12.66 15.15 25.96
C VAL A 219 11.93 16.35 25.38
N GLU A 220 11.22 17.14 26.19
CA GLU A 220 10.31 18.20 25.69
C GLU A 220 11.04 19.29 24.91
N LYS A 221 12.20 19.76 25.40
CA LYS A 221 13.02 20.73 24.68
C LYS A 221 13.44 20.18 23.32
N ARG A 222 13.91 18.93 23.28
CA ARG A 222 14.36 18.28 22.05
C ARG A 222 13.20 18.05 21.07
N LEU A 223 12.01 17.71 21.57
CA LEU A 223 10.78 17.56 20.75
C LEU A 223 10.34 18.90 20.13
N ALA A 224 10.44 20.00 20.88
CA ALA A 224 10.14 21.33 20.37
C ALA A 224 11.12 21.80 19.28
N GLU A 225 12.37 21.35 19.35
CA GLU A 225 13.45 21.71 18.41
C GLU A 225 13.51 20.81 17.16
N VAL A 226 12.76 19.70 17.10
CA VAL A 226 12.78 18.81 15.91
C VAL A 226 12.15 19.53 14.72
N GLN A 227 12.98 19.83 13.72
CA GLN A 227 12.53 20.25 12.40
C GLN A 227 12.21 19.01 11.55
N PHE A 228 11.01 19.00 10.97
CA PHE A 228 10.53 17.92 10.09
C PHE A 228 11.15 18.00 8.69
N ALA A 229 11.14 16.87 7.99
CA ALA A 229 11.30 16.89 6.53
C ALA A 229 10.11 17.63 5.87
N ALA A 230 10.35 18.26 4.73
CA ALA A 230 9.34 19.06 4.02
C ALA A 230 8.10 18.21 3.65
N PRO A 231 6.87 18.78 3.70
CA PRO A 231 5.63 18.09 3.32
C PRO A 231 5.72 17.52 1.90
N GLY A 232 5.13 16.36 1.66
CA GLY A 232 5.16 15.73 0.34
C GLY A 232 6.49 15.05 -0.04
N SER A 233 7.48 15.04 0.86
CA SER A 233 8.64 14.15 0.75
C SER A 233 8.20 12.73 1.11
N THR A 234 7.34 12.08 0.31
CA THR A 234 7.18 10.64 0.50
C THR A 234 8.58 10.04 0.52
N PRO A 235 8.93 9.18 1.50
CA PRO A 235 10.08 8.32 1.32
C PRO A 235 9.67 7.41 0.17
N ALA A 236 9.86 7.89 -1.07
CA ALA A 236 9.84 7.08 -2.26
C ALA A 236 11.02 6.14 -2.05
N THR A 237 10.72 5.02 -1.41
CA THR A 237 11.65 3.93 -1.21
C THR A 237 12.13 3.54 -2.61
N ASP A 238 13.43 3.38 -2.81
CA ASP A 238 13.97 2.96 -4.11
C ASP A 238 13.41 1.59 -4.56
N ALA A 239 12.74 0.85 -3.67
CA ALA A 239 11.89 -0.30 -3.98
C ALA A 239 10.76 0.00 -4.99
N ASP A 240 10.22 1.22 -5.03
CA ASP A 240 9.21 1.62 -6.03
C ASP A 240 9.82 1.85 -7.43
N LYS A 241 11.15 2.05 -7.52
CA LYS A 241 11.86 2.27 -8.79
C LYS A 241 12.32 0.97 -9.48
N ASN A 242 12.44 -0.12 -8.74
CA ASN A 242 12.89 -1.41 -9.25
C ASN A 242 11.74 -2.35 -9.68
N ALA A 243 10.51 -1.86 -9.63
CA ALA A 243 9.34 -2.52 -10.20
C ALA A 243 9.44 -2.49 -11.73
N GLY A 244 9.94 -3.58 -12.33
CA GLY A 244 10.00 -3.75 -13.78
C GLY A 244 8.63 -3.52 -14.46
N PRO A 245 8.58 -3.25 -15.77
CA PRO A 245 7.40 -2.70 -16.46
C PRO A 245 6.09 -3.52 -16.41
N GLY A 246 6.09 -4.72 -15.79
CA GLY A 246 4.89 -5.51 -15.49
C GLY A 246 4.32 -5.36 -14.05
N ALA A 247 4.98 -4.63 -13.15
CA ALA A 247 4.68 -4.59 -11.72
C ALA A 247 3.75 -3.43 -11.28
N LYS A 248 2.96 -2.85 -12.21
CA LYS A 248 2.07 -1.71 -11.91
C LYS A 248 0.75 -2.08 -11.21
N GLY A 249 0.55 -3.35 -10.81
CA GLY A 249 -0.73 -3.81 -10.23
C GLY A 249 -0.74 -4.11 -8.73
N ALA A 250 0.40 -4.51 -8.13
CA ALA A 250 0.39 -5.02 -6.75
C ALA A 250 1.64 -4.68 -5.90
N ALA A 251 2.70 -4.15 -6.51
CA ALA A 251 3.88 -3.62 -5.80
C ALA A 251 3.53 -2.51 -4.80
N ALA A 252 2.47 -1.74 -5.06
CA ALA A 252 2.03 -0.62 -4.23
C ALA A 252 1.21 -1.02 -2.97
N LEU A 253 0.89 -2.30 -2.74
CA LEU A 253 -0.13 -2.68 -1.75
C LEU A 253 0.32 -2.73 -0.29
N ILE A 254 1.62 -2.73 0.04
CA ILE A 254 2.01 -2.63 1.45
C ILE A 254 2.07 -1.14 1.80
N PRO A 255 1.13 -0.63 2.62
CA PRO A 255 1.11 0.78 2.97
C PRO A 255 2.33 1.13 3.80
N ALA A 256 2.61 2.43 3.88
CA ALA A 256 3.49 2.98 4.90
C ALA A 256 3.02 2.49 6.29
N PRO A 257 3.92 2.39 7.29
CA PRO A 257 3.52 1.90 8.60
C PRO A 257 2.38 2.75 9.19
N SER A 258 1.41 2.08 9.81
CA SER A 258 0.25 2.75 10.41
C SER A 258 0.57 3.21 11.82
N GLY A 259 0.03 4.36 12.21
CA GLY A 259 0.16 4.87 13.59
C GLY A 259 -0.46 3.94 14.63
N GLU A 260 -1.57 3.29 14.27
CA GLU A 260 -2.27 2.35 15.13
C GLU A 260 -1.44 1.15 15.54
N HIS A 261 -0.77 0.51 14.58
CA HIS A 261 0.03 -0.68 14.89
C HIS A 261 1.34 -0.31 15.59
N MET A 262 1.88 0.89 15.31
CA MET A 262 2.99 1.44 16.09
C MET A 262 2.59 1.58 17.58
N ARG A 263 1.41 2.15 17.87
CA ARG A 263 0.89 2.24 19.25
C ARG A 263 0.66 0.86 19.88
N ALA A 264 0.17 -0.11 19.11
CA ALA A 264 0.00 -1.48 19.61
C ALA A 264 1.34 -2.11 20.04
N ALA A 265 2.41 -1.85 19.29
CA ALA A 265 3.76 -2.32 19.63
C ALA A 265 4.34 -1.66 20.90
N GLU A 266 3.99 -0.41 21.18
CA GLU A 266 4.34 0.29 22.43
C GLU A 266 3.64 -0.32 23.65
N GLY A 267 2.41 -0.82 23.46
CA GLY A 267 1.61 -1.45 24.50
C GLY A 267 2.10 -2.83 24.95
N LEU A 268 3.14 -3.39 24.30
CA LEU A 268 3.70 -4.69 24.68
C LEU A 268 4.23 -4.64 26.13
N PRO A 269 3.64 -5.40 27.07
CA PRO A 269 3.98 -5.29 28.48
C PRO A 269 5.44 -5.65 28.69
N GLN A 270 6.19 -4.77 29.34
CA GLN A 270 7.60 -4.99 29.62
C GLN A 270 7.72 -6.21 30.53
N GLY A 271 8.38 -7.26 30.05
CA GLY A 271 8.56 -8.49 30.82
C GLY A 271 9.30 -8.11 32.08
N LYS A 272 8.70 -8.39 33.26
CA LYS A 272 9.30 -8.06 34.56
C LYS A 272 10.77 -8.50 34.53
N GLY A 273 11.67 -7.52 34.52
CA GLY A 273 13.10 -7.78 34.41
C GLY A 273 13.50 -8.78 35.49
N ALA A 274 14.15 -9.87 35.09
CA ALA A 274 14.87 -10.67 36.07
C ALA A 274 15.86 -9.73 36.80
N PRO A 275 15.91 -9.73 38.14
CA PRO A 275 16.81 -8.86 38.88
C PRO A 275 18.26 -9.19 38.50
N GLY A 276 19.05 -8.12 38.38
CA GLY A 276 20.47 -8.05 38.05
C GLY A 276 21.25 -9.37 37.96
N SER A 277 21.77 -9.66 36.76
CA SER A 277 23.06 -10.34 36.69
C SER A 277 24.14 -9.32 37.04
N GLU A 278 24.37 -9.15 38.34
CA GLU A 278 25.63 -8.59 38.82
C GLU A 278 26.75 -9.45 38.24
N SER A 279 27.50 -8.85 37.32
CA SER A 279 28.80 -9.34 36.92
C SER A 279 29.66 -9.36 38.18
N LYS A 280 29.77 -10.51 38.83
CA LYS A 280 30.87 -10.79 39.75
C LYS A 280 32.15 -10.71 38.92
N SER A 281 32.74 -9.53 38.90
CA SER A 281 34.15 -9.32 38.60
C SER A 281 34.94 -10.22 39.54
N GLY A 282 35.36 -11.37 39.03
CA GLY A 282 36.25 -12.29 39.72
C GLY A 282 37.60 -11.62 39.86
N ASP A 283 37.82 -11.01 41.02
CA ASP A 283 39.14 -10.59 41.48
C ASP A 283 39.95 -11.85 41.75
N ARG A 284 40.68 -12.31 40.72
CA ARG A 284 41.64 -13.41 40.83
C ARG A 284 42.95 -12.80 41.32
N ALA A 285 43.12 -12.78 42.63
CA ALA A 285 44.40 -12.55 43.26
C ALA A 285 45.44 -13.53 42.70
N VAL A 286 46.51 -12.99 42.15
CA VAL A 286 47.71 -13.70 41.73
C VAL A 286 48.53 -14.01 42.99
N PRO A 287 48.89 -15.25 43.32
CA PRO A 287 49.82 -15.50 44.41
C PRO A 287 51.25 -15.19 43.95
N ALA A 288 51.95 -14.38 44.75
CA ALA A 288 53.36 -14.09 44.59
C ALA A 288 54.20 -15.36 44.82
N ALA A 289 55.11 -15.63 43.88
CA ALA A 289 56.13 -16.65 44.02
C ALA A 289 57.17 -16.23 45.08
N LYS A 290 57.50 -17.14 45.99
CA LYS A 290 58.76 -17.15 46.72
C LYS A 290 59.18 -18.60 46.96
#